data_AF-A0A522ZUK0-F1
#
_entry.id   AF-A0A522ZUK0-F1
#
_cell.length_a   1.000
_cell.length_b   1.000
_cell.length_c   1.000
_cell.angle_alpha   90.00
_cell.angle_beta   90.00
_cell.angle_gamma   90.00
#
_symmetry.space_group_name_H-M   'P 1'
#
loop_
_entity.id
_entity.type
_entity.pdbx_description
1 polymer ?
#
loop_
_entity_poly.entity_id
_entity_poly.type
_entity_poly.pdbx_seq_one_letter_code
_entity_poly.pdbx_strand_id
1 'polypeptide(L)'
;MNDASFSPAPERYRNTTWLVYGLYAAGLFTGGLITLAGLIVAYIKRPDVAGMPFAAHLTWLIRTFWLSLLGYVVGGLLAWAGIGYVILAAVSVWYLYRLIKGFIYLNDGKPLDAQAWF
;
A
#
# COMPACT_ATOMS: atom_id res chain seq x y z
N MET A 1 -24.21 -10.06 -32.97
CA MET A 1 -24.02 -9.16 -31.82
C MET A 1 -22.82 -9.71 -31.07
N ASN A 2 -21.69 -9.00 -31.09
CA ASN A 2 -20.48 -9.45 -30.41
C ASN A 2 -20.72 -9.36 -28.90
N ASP A 3 -20.91 -10.51 -28.28
CA ASP A 3 -20.54 -10.77 -26.90
C ASP A 3 -19.02 -10.62 -26.79
N ALA A 4 -18.55 -9.36 -26.80
CA ALA A 4 -17.27 -9.01 -26.23
C ALA A 4 -17.34 -9.36 -24.75
N SER A 5 -17.11 -10.65 -24.51
CA SER A 5 -17.02 -11.34 -23.25
C SER A 5 -16.41 -10.42 -22.21
N PHE A 6 -17.18 -10.17 -21.15
CA PHE A 6 -16.64 -9.76 -19.86
C PHE A 6 -15.35 -10.54 -19.66
N SER A 7 -14.19 -9.89 -19.76
CA SER A 7 -12.96 -10.47 -19.25
C SER A 7 -12.90 -10.03 -17.80
N PRO A 8 -13.30 -10.88 -16.83
CA PRO A 8 -13.39 -10.49 -15.42
C PRO A 8 -12.00 -10.26 -14.80
N ALA A 9 -10.92 -10.63 -15.49
CA ALA A 9 -9.58 -10.63 -14.92
C ALA A 9 -9.11 -9.22 -14.52
N PRO A 10 -9.14 -8.18 -15.39
CA PRO A 10 -8.67 -6.84 -15.01
C PRO A 10 -9.51 -6.19 -13.91
N GLU A 11 -10.83 -6.40 -13.92
CA GLU A 11 -11.72 -5.91 -12.85
C GLU A 11 -11.45 -6.61 -11.53
N ARG A 12 -11.29 -7.94 -11.53
CA ARG A 12 -10.95 -8.72 -10.33
C ARG A 12 -9.63 -8.26 -9.72
N TYR A 13 -8.62 -7.98 -10.53
CA TYR A 13 -7.32 -7.49 -10.06
C TYR A 13 -7.39 -6.08 -9.51
N ARG A 14 -8.19 -5.20 -10.13
CA ARG A 14 -8.49 -3.87 -9.60
C ARG A 14 -9.18 -3.98 -8.24
N ASN A 15 -10.25 -4.77 -8.12
CA ASN A 15 -10.99 -4.97 -6.86
C ASN A 15 -10.11 -5.57 -5.77
N THR A 16 -9.22 -6.50 -6.14
CA THR A 16 -8.22 -7.05 -5.22
C THR A 16 -7.26 -5.96 -4.74
N THR A 17 -6.78 -5.10 -5.63
CA THR A 17 -5.88 -4.00 -5.25
C THR A 17 -6.60 -3.00 -4.33
N TRP A 18 -7.86 -2.68 -4.60
CA TRP A 18 -8.73 -1.90 -3.72
C TRP A 18 -8.87 -2.51 -2.33
N LEU A 19 -9.10 -3.83 -2.26
CA LEU A 19 -9.14 -4.56 -0.99
C LEU A 19 -7.84 -4.40 -0.22
N VAL A 20 -6.68 -4.52 -0.88
CA VAL A 20 -5.37 -4.34 -0.23
C VAL A 20 -5.22 -2.93 0.33
N TYR A 21 -5.60 -1.88 -0.43
CA TYR A 21 -5.62 -0.50 0.09
C TYR A 21 -6.55 -0.38 1.30
N GLY A 22 -7.74 -0.98 1.25
CA GLY A 22 -8.69 -1.00 2.36
C GLY A 22 -8.13 -1.69 3.61
N LEU A 23 -7.43 -2.81 3.46
CA LEU A 23 -6.75 -3.50 4.57
C LEU A 23 -5.64 -2.65 5.18
N TYR A 24 -4.86 -1.93 4.36
CA TYR A 24 -3.85 -0.98 4.85
C TYR A 24 -4.47 0.19 5.60
N ALA A 25 -5.61 0.70 5.13
CA ALA A 25 -6.36 1.77 5.80
C ALA A 25 -6.95 1.30 7.13
N ALA A 26 -7.59 0.12 7.16
CA ALA A 26 -8.10 -0.49 8.39
C ALA A 26 -6.99 -0.78 9.41
N GLY A 27 -5.79 -1.12 8.92
CA GLY A 27 -4.59 -1.29 9.72
C GLY A 27 -4.20 -0.08 10.55
N LEU A 28 -4.48 1.15 10.10
CA LEU A 28 -4.20 2.37 10.85
C LEU A 28 -4.92 2.40 12.20
N PHE A 29 -6.14 1.86 12.27
CA PHE A 29 -6.96 1.85 13.49
C PHE A 29 -6.61 0.72 14.45
N THR A 30 -5.77 -0.22 14.02
CA THR A 30 -5.39 -1.42 14.80
C THR A 30 -3.90 -1.47 15.14
N GLY A 31 -3.20 -0.34 15.00
CA GLY A 31 -1.75 -0.28 15.23
C GLY A 31 -0.93 -1.10 14.21
N GLY A 32 -1.48 -1.34 13.02
CA GLY A 32 -0.81 -2.04 11.93
C GLY A 32 -1.10 -3.54 11.84
N LEU A 33 -1.90 -4.11 12.76
CA LEU A 33 -2.21 -5.56 12.73
C LEU A 33 -2.94 -5.95 11.43
N ILE A 34 -3.98 -5.20 11.03
CA ILE A 34 -4.70 -5.49 9.78
C ILE A 34 -3.83 -5.19 8.55
N THR A 35 -2.86 -4.28 8.64
CA THR A 35 -1.91 -4.01 7.55
C THR A 35 -1.12 -5.26 7.16
N LEU A 36 -0.82 -6.15 8.11
CA LEU A 36 -0.15 -7.43 7.83
C LEU A 36 -0.98 -8.34 6.92
N ALA A 37 -2.30 -8.41 7.13
CA ALA A 37 -3.18 -9.17 6.24
C ALA A 37 -3.14 -8.59 4.81
N GLY A 38 -3.21 -7.26 4.69
CA GLY A 38 -3.04 -6.57 3.40
C GLY A 38 -1.68 -6.86 2.76
N LEU A 39 -0.60 -6.85 3.53
CA LEU A 39 0.76 -7.14 3.06
C LEU A 39 0.86 -8.56 2.50
N ILE A 40 0.31 -9.55 3.22
CA ILE A 40 0.29 -10.95 2.78
C ILE A 40 -0.45 -11.06 1.44
N VAL A 41 -1.65 -10.47 1.34
CA VAL A 41 -2.42 -10.47 0.08
C VAL A 41 -1.63 -9.79 -1.04
N ALA A 42 -0.93 -8.69 -0.76
CA ALA A 42 -0.11 -7.99 -1.74
C ALA A 42 1.01 -8.88 -2.29
N TYR A 43 1.73 -9.61 -1.44
CA TYR A 43 2.76 -10.55 -1.88
C TYR A 43 2.20 -11.71 -2.69
N ILE A 44 1.09 -12.30 -2.25
CA ILE A 44 0.44 -13.42 -2.94
C ILE A 44 -0.05 -12.99 -4.33
N LYS A 45 -0.63 -11.79 -4.45
CA LYS A 45 -1.28 -11.33 -5.68
C LYS A 45 -0.35 -10.61 -6.65
N ARG A 46 0.81 -10.13 -6.19
CA ARG A 46 1.82 -9.47 -7.04
C ARG A 46 2.25 -10.26 -8.28
N PRO A 47 2.55 -11.58 -8.22
CA PRO A 47 2.89 -12.34 -9.42
C PRO A 47 1.73 -12.46 -10.41
N ASP A 48 0.49 -12.58 -9.94
CA ASP A 48 -0.72 -12.71 -10.77
C ASP A 48 -0.96 -11.49 -11.68
N VAL A 49 -0.47 -10.32 -11.26
CA VAL A 49 -0.62 -9.04 -11.98
C VAL A 49 0.68 -8.55 -12.61
N ALA A 50 1.68 -9.41 -12.75
CA ALA A 50 2.95 -9.06 -13.39
C ALA A 50 2.73 -8.53 -14.83
N GLY A 51 3.40 -7.43 -15.16
CA GLY A 51 3.20 -6.73 -16.45
C GLY A 51 1.94 -5.87 -16.53
N MET A 52 1.10 -5.85 -15.48
CA MET A 52 -0.08 -4.99 -15.37
C MET A 52 0.20 -3.79 -14.46
N PRO A 53 -0.53 -2.66 -14.61
CA PRO A 53 -0.37 -1.50 -13.73
C PRO A 53 -0.59 -1.81 -12.24
N PHE A 54 -1.40 -2.82 -11.92
CA PHE A 54 -1.68 -3.24 -10.53
C PHE A 54 -0.44 -3.76 -9.78
N ALA A 55 0.55 -4.35 -10.49
CA ALA A 55 1.78 -4.80 -9.85
C ALA A 55 2.55 -3.65 -9.21
N ALA A 56 2.49 -2.46 -9.81
CA ALA A 56 3.14 -1.28 -9.26
C ALA A 56 2.46 -0.80 -7.97
N HIS A 57 1.12 -0.84 -7.90
CA HIS A 57 0.38 -0.53 -6.68
C HIS A 57 0.67 -1.51 -5.53
N LEU A 58 0.72 -2.82 -5.82
CA LEU A 58 1.06 -3.81 -4.79
C LEU A 58 2.50 -3.62 -4.30
N THR A 59 3.44 -3.36 -5.22
CA THR A 59 4.84 -3.07 -4.87
C THR A 59 4.96 -1.77 -4.05
N TRP A 60 4.17 -0.74 -4.39
CA TRP A 60 4.09 0.52 -3.66
C TRP A 60 3.66 0.31 -2.21
N LEU A 61 2.61 -0.49 -1.98
CA LEU A 61 2.11 -0.81 -0.65
C LEU A 61 3.11 -1.64 0.15
N ILE A 62 3.70 -2.67 -0.46
CA ILE A 62 4.76 -3.49 0.15
C ILE A 62 5.94 -2.62 0.62
N ARG A 63 6.42 -1.70 -0.22
CA ARG A 63 7.52 -0.79 0.15
C ARG A 63 7.10 0.17 1.25
N THR A 64 5.87 0.68 1.18
CA THR A 64 5.32 1.58 2.20
C THR A 64 5.31 0.92 3.57
N PHE A 65 4.89 -0.36 3.65
CA PHE A 65 4.93 -1.13 4.89
C PHE A 65 6.34 -1.28 5.45
N TRP A 66 7.31 -1.73 4.64
CA TRP A 66 8.66 -1.99 5.16
C TRP A 66 9.39 -0.72 5.57
N LEU A 67 9.24 0.36 4.80
CA LEU A 67 9.83 1.65 5.12
C LEU A 67 9.18 2.26 6.37
N SER A 68 7.85 2.17 6.51
CA SER A 68 7.18 2.65 7.72
C SER A 68 7.52 1.80 8.93
N LEU A 69 7.60 0.47 8.80
CA LEU A 69 8.03 -0.42 9.88
C LEU A 69 9.43 -0.05 10.36
N LEU A 70 10.38 0.12 9.44
CA LEU A 70 11.74 0.54 9.78
C LEU A 70 11.73 1.91 10.48
N GLY A 71 10.99 2.88 9.94
CA GLY A 71 10.85 4.21 10.52
C GLY A 71 10.23 4.18 11.92
N TYR A 72 9.22 3.33 12.14
CA TYR A 72 8.58 3.15 13.44
C TYR A 72 9.49 2.46 14.45
N VAL A 73 10.27 1.46 14.04
CA VAL A 73 11.27 0.83 14.90
C VAL A 73 12.34 1.84 15.31
N VAL A 74 12.90 2.60 14.35
CA VAL A 74 13.91 3.63 14.64
C VAL A 74 13.33 4.74 15.52
N GLY A 75 12.14 5.24 15.21
CA GLY A 75 11.46 6.25 15.99
C GLY A 75 11.13 5.77 17.42
N GLY A 76 10.73 4.51 17.58
CA GLY A 76 10.47 3.91 18.88
C GLY A 76 11.74 3.76 19.73
N LEU A 77 12.85 3.34 19.13
CA LEU A 77 14.14 3.25 19.81
C LEU A 77 14.67 4.63 20.22
N LEU A 78 14.41 5.67 19.43
CA LEU A 78 14.83 7.05 19.72
C LEU A 78 13.81 7.82 20.58
N ALA A 79 12.67 7.22 20.94
CA ALA A 79 11.63 7.89 21.73
C ALA A 79 12.15 8.29 23.12
N TRP A 80 13.05 7.49 23.71
CA TRP A 80 13.71 7.79 24.99
C TRP A 80 14.48 9.12 24.96
N ALA A 81 14.98 9.53 23.79
CA ALA A 81 15.69 10.78 23.59
C ALA A 81 14.77 11.95 23.16
N GLY A 82 13.44 11.76 23.16
CA GLY A 82 12.45 12.74 22.72
C GLY A 82 12.35 12.92 21.19
N ILE A 83 13.47 12.87 20.46
CA ILE A 83 13.49 13.02 19.00
C ILE A 83 12.71 11.91 18.27
N GLY A 84 12.59 10.73 18.88
CA GLY A 84 11.81 9.63 18.33
C GLY A 84 10.36 9.99 18.01
N TYR A 85 9.71 10.84 18.83
CA TYR A 85 8.33 11.26 18.57
C TYR A 85 8.18 12.05 17.26
N VAL A 86 9.18 12.86 16.90
CA VAL A 86 9.19 13.59 15.63
C VAL A 86 9.32 12.62 14.46
N ILE A 87 10.18 11.61 14.60
CA ILE A 87 10.36 10.56 13.58
C ILE A 87 9.06 9.77 13.41
N LEU A 88 8.43 9.33 14.51
CA LEU A 88 7.16 8.60 14.49
C LEU A 88 6.04 9.42 13.81
N ALA A 89 5.97 10.73 14.10
CA ALA A 89 5.01 11.62 13.44
C ALA A 89 5.30 11.76 11.94
N ALA A 90 6.56 12.01 11.56
CA ALA A 90 6.95 12.15 10.16
C ALA A 90 6.67 10.89 9.34
N VAL A 91 7.00 9.70 9.89
CA VAL A 91 6.73 8.41 9.25
C VAL A 91 5.22 8.18 9.10
N SER A 92 4.41 8.57 10.09
CA SER A 92 2.95 8.44 10.02
C SER A 92 2.33 9.33 8.94
N VAL A 93 2.76 10.59 8.85
CA VAL A 93 2.32 11.51 7.80
C VAL A 93 2.74 10.98 6.43
N TRP A 94 3.98 10.51 6.30
CA TRP A 94 4.49 9.92 5.06
C TRP A 94 3.70 8.66 4.64
N TYR A 95 3.38 7.76 5.57
CA TYR A 95 2.56 6.58 5.32
C TYR A 95 1.16 6.96 4.82
N LEU A 96 0.49 7.91 5.49
CA LEU A 96 -0.85 8.38 5.10
C LEU A 96 -0.83 8.99 3.70
N TYR A 97 0.14 9.86 3.42
CA TYR A 97 0.29 10.46 2.10
C TYR A 97 0.43 9.40 1.00
N ARG A 98 1.30 8.39 1.20
CA ARG A 98 1.50 7.33 0.20
C ARG A 98 0.28 6.45 0.03
N LEU A 99 -0.46 6.19 1.11
CA LEU A 99 -1.68 5.42 1.06
C LEU A 99 -2.75 6.16 0.23
N ILE A 100 -2.98 7.44 0.54
CA ILE A 100 -3.97 8.29 -0.15
C ILE A 100 -3.59 8.49 -1.61
N LYS A 101 -2.33 8.84 -1.91
CA LYS A 101 -1.85 9.02 -3.29
C LYS A 101 -2.06 7.75 -4.11
N GLY A 102 -1.65 6.61 -3.57
CA GLY A 102 -1.77 5.33 -4.27
C GLY A 102 -3.22 4.94 -4.54
N PHE A 103 -4.10 5.19 -3.58
CA PHE A 103 -5.53 4.96 -3.69
C PHE A 103 -6.17 5.83 -4.78
N ILE A 104 -5.86 7.14 -4.80
CA ILE A 104 -6.38 8.07 -5.83
C ILE A 104 -5.90 7.64 -7.22
N TYR A 105 -4.64 7.27 -7.37
CA TYR A 105 -4.10 6.83 -8.66
C TYR A 105 -4.78 5.55 -9.16
N LEU A 106 -5.06 4.60 -8.25
CA LEU A 106 -5.80 3.38 -8.59
C LEU A 106 -7.23 3.72 -9.05
N ASN A 107 -7.88 4.64 -8.35
CA ASN A 107 -9.22 5.12 -8.69
C ASN A 107 -9.27 5.82 -10.05
N ASP A 108 -8.25 6.62 -10.35
CA ASP A 108 -8.11 7.34 -11.62
C ASP A 108 -7.63 6.43 -12.77
N GLY A 109 -7.34 5.15 -12.51
CA GLY A 109 -6.77 4.23 -13.49
C GLY A 109 -5.38 4.63 -13.97
N LYS A 110 -4.64 5.44 -13.20
CA LYS A 110 -3.31 5.95 -13.54
C LYS A 110 -2.23 4.95 -13.09
N PRO A 111 -1.20 4.72 -13.92
CA PRO A 111 -0.04 3.94 -13.49
C PRO A 111 0.70 4.68 -12.39
N LEU A 112 1.32 3.92 -11.49
CA LEU A 112 2.04 4.44 -10.35
C LEU A 112 3.51 4.04 -10.44
N ASP A 113 4.41 4.95 -10.15
CA ASP A 113 5.83 4.62 -10.04
C ASP A 113 6.09 3.92 -8.70
N ALA A 114 6.28 2.60 -8.76
CA ALA A 114 6.50 1.80 -7.57
C ALA A 114 7.79 2.19 -6.81
N GLN A 115 8.75 2.85 -7.46
CA GLN A 115 10.04 3.26 -6.94
C GLN A 115 10.01 4.66 -6.33
N ALA A 116 9.04 5.50 -6.71
CA ALA A 116 8.93 6.86 -6.19
C ALA A 116 8.85 6.88 -4.65
N TRP A 117 9.49 7.87 -4.06
CA TRP A 117 9.56 8.09 -2.61
C TRP A 117 8.42 8.97 -2.10
N PHE A 118 7.94 9.86 -2.95
CA PHE A 118 6.77 10.70 -2.73
C PHE A 118 5.74 10.41 -3.81
#